data_AF-X1L0J5-F1
#
_entry.id   AF-X1L0J5-F1
#
_cell.length_a   1.000
_cell.length_b   1.000
_cell.length_c   1.000
_cell.angle_alpha   90.00
_cell.angle_beta   90.00
_cell.angle_gamma   90.00
#
_symmetry.space_group_name_H-M   'P 1'
#
loop_
_entity.id
_entity.type
_entity.pdbx_description
1 polymer ?
#
loop_
_entity_poly.entity_id
_entity_poly.type
_entity_poly.pdbx_seq_one_letter_code
_entity_poly.pdbx_strand_id
1 'polypeptide(L)'
;MKKKYEKELEKLSQGPLVRMCEGKGLPHTGDKDALIARLVAFEEAKATEPPPEPEGEPPEPGPSAASPEPEPEPEAPPPED
;
A
#
# COMPACT_ATOMS: atom_id res chain seq x y z
N MET A 1 30.50 -5.90 -11.31
CA MET A 1 29.64 -5.02 -12.13
C MET A 1 28.65 -4.34 -11.20
N LYS A 2 28.75 -3.03 -10.97
CA LYS A 2 27.69 -2.30 -10.27
C LYS A 2 26.44 -2.32 -11.16
N LYS A 3 25.30 -2.79 -10.64
CA LYS A 3 24.04 -2.83 -11.40
C LYS A 3 23.67 -1.38 -11.76
N LYS A 4 23.13 -1.15 -12.98
CA LYS A 4 22.72 0.21 -13.42
C LYS A 4 21.83 0.90 -12.38
N TYR A 5 20.99 0.12 -11.70
CA TYR A 5 20.14 0.57 -10.60
C TYR A 5 20.90 1.18 -9.43
N GLU A 6 21.95 0.51 -8.92
CA GLU A 6 22.79 1.04 -7.84
C GLU A 6 23.39 2.40 -8.20
N LYS A 7 23.89 2.54 -9.44
CA LYS A 7 24.50 3.79 -9.92
C LYS A 7 23.51 4.95 -10.02
N GLU A 8 22.25 4.67 -10.29
CA GLU A 8 21.19 5.68 -10.26
C GLU A 8 20.87 6.12 -8.82
N LEU A 9 20.85 5.18 -7.87
CA LEU A 9 20.64 5.48 -6.46
C LEU A 9 21.81 6.29 -5.86
N GLU A 10 23.05 6.01 -6.28
CA GLU A 10 24.24 6.78 -5.86
C GLU A 10 24.16 8.27 -6.24
N LYS A 11 23.42 8.62 -7.30
CA LYS A 11 23.21 10.02 -7.72
C LYS A 11 22.14 10.74 -6.88
N LEU A 12 21.25 10.00 -6.23
CA LEU A 12 20.18 10.58 -5.42
C LEU A 12 20.72 11.05 -4.06
N SER A 13 20.09 12.09 -3.53
CA SER A 13 20.31 12.50 -2.13
C SER A 13 19.62 11.53 -1.17
N GLN A 14 19.97 11.61 0.12
CA GLN A 14 19.40 10.72 1.14
C GLN A 14 17.87 10.83 1.24
N GLY A 15 17.30 12.03 1.09
CA GLY A 15 15.84 12.24 1.16
C GLY A 15 15.03 11.39 0.18
N PRO A 16 15.31 11.44 -1.14
CA PRO A 16 14.72 10.54 -2.11
C PRO A 16 14.89 9.04 -1.77
N LEU A 17 16.07 8.64 -1.30
CA LEU A 17 16.35 7.24 -0.93
C LEU A 17 15.50 6.78 0.26
N VAL A 18 15.30 7.64 1.27
CA VAL A 18 14.41 7.39 2.40
C VAL A 18 12.97 7.16 1.92
N ARG A 19 12.46 8.05 1.06
CA ARG A 19 11.09 7.90 0.50
C ARG A 19 10.92 6.62 -0.31
N MET A 20 11.95 6.22 -1.07
CA MET A 20 11.93 4.96 -1.81
C MET A 20 11.90 3.75 -0.88
N CYS A 21 12.66 3.77 0.22
CA CYS A 21 12.58 2.73 1.24
C CYS A 21 11.20 2.69 1.90
N GLU A 22 10.68 3.84 2.32
CA GLU A 22 9.36 3.97 2.95
C GLU A 22 8.23 3.43 2.05
N GLY A 23 8.20 3.83 0.78
CA GLY A 23 7.20 3.35 -0.18
C GLY A 23 7.29 1.86 -0.51
N LYS A 24 8.44 1.23 -0.24
CA LYS A 24 8.66 -0.22 -0.38
C LYS A 24 8.52 -0.98 0.96
N GLY A 25 8.16 -0.30 2.05
CA GLY A 25 8.08 -0.89 3.39
C GLY A 25 9.44 -1.31 3.96
N LEU A 26 10.54 -0.77 3.42
CA LEU A 26 11.90 -1.08 3.85
C LEU A 26 12.34 -0.16 5.00
N PRO A 27 13.23 -0.64 5.88
CA PRO A 27 13.83 0.20 6.90
C PRO A 27 14.59 1.36 6.22
N HIS A 28 14.28 2.58 6.64
CA HIS A 28 14.85 3.82 6.09
C HIS A 28 15.81 4.54 7.07
N THR A 29 16.35 3.80 8.04
CA THR A 29 17.31 4.30 9.03
C THR A 29 18.76 4.12 8.59
N GLY A 30 19.65 5.02 9.01
CA GLY A 30 21.09 4.96 8.72
C GLY A 30 21.53 5.82 7.54
N ASP A 31 22.78 5.62 7.14
CA ASP A 31 23.44 6.43 6.10
C ASP A 31 22.98 6.09 4.68
N LYS A 32 23.34 6.97 3.75
CA LYS A 32 23.02 6.85 2.32
C LYS A 32 23.36 5.48 1.75
N ASP A 33 24.56 4.95 2.02
CA ASP A 33 24.99 3.65 1.52
C ASP A 33 24.12 2.49 2.05
N ALA A 34 23.66 2.57 3.30
CA ALA A 34 22.76 1.57 3.87
C ALA A 34 21.39 1.57 3.19
N LEU A 35 20.88 2.74 2.81
CA LEU A 35 19.64 2.87 2.04
C LEU A 35 19.80 2.29 0.63
N ILE A 36 20.91 2.60 -0.04
CA ILE A 36 21.22 2.08 -1.39
C ILE A 36 21.30 0.56 -1.36
N ALA A 37 22.06 -0.01 -0.42
CA ALA A 37 22.22 -1.46 -0.30
C ALA A 37 20.86 -2.18 -0.11
N ARG A 38 19.97 -1.63 0.71
CA ARG A 38 18.62 -2.20 0.92
C ARG A 38 17.76 -2.13 -0.33
N LEU A 39 17.79 -1.00 -1.04
CA LEU A 39 17.04 -0.84 -2.29
C LEU A 39 17.53 -1.80 -3.37
N VAL A 40 18.85 -1.97 -3.50
CA VAL A 40 19.45 -2.95 -4.41
C VAL A 40 19.02 -4.37 -4.03
N ALA A 41 19.18 -4.76 -2.76
CA ALA A 41 18.79 -6.07 -2.28
C ALA A 41 17.29 -6.38 -2.52
N PHE A 42 16.42 -5.39 -2.33
CA PHE A 42 15.00 -5.54 -2.62
C PHE A 42 14.71 -5.78 -4.11
N GLU A 43 15.34 -5.03 -5.01
CA GLU A 43 15.17 -5.28 -6.46
C GLU A 43 15.75 -6.63 -6.89
N GLU A 44 16.84 -7.08 -6.26
CA GLU A 44 17.41 -8.41 -6.52
C GLU A 44 16.50 -9.54 -6.03
N ALA A 45 15.89 -9.38 -4.86
CA ALA A 45 14.92 -10.33 -4.31
C ALA A 45 13.66 -10.39 -5.20
N LYS A 46 13.11 -9.23 -5.58
CA LYS A 46 11.96 -9.13 -6.49
C LYS A 46 12.22 -9.72 -7.88
N ALA A 47 13.46 -9.66 -8.37
CA ALA A 47 13.84 -10.28 -9.64
C ALA A 47 13.98 -11.81 -9.56
N THR A 48 14.11 -12.36 -8.35
CA THR A 48 14.30 -13.80 -8.10
C THR A 48 13.02 -14.49 -7.65
N GLU A 49 12.11 -13.78 -6.99
CA GLU A 49 10.80 -14.33 -6.59
C GLU A 49 9.77 -14.22 -7.74
N PRO A 50 8.99 -15.28 -8.03
CA PRO A 50 7.81 -15.16 -8.88
C PRO A 50 6.86 -14.12 -8.24
N PRO A 51 6.11 -13.34 -9.03
CA PRO A 51 5.17 -12.38 -8.48
C PRO A 51 4.23 -13.13 -7.52
N PRO A 52 3.89 -12.56 -6.35
CA PRO A 52 2.74 -13.07 -5.62
C PRO A 52 1.57 -13.03 -6.60
N GLU A 53 0.91 -14.17 -6.78
CA GLU A 53 -0.41 -14.20 -7.43
C GLU A 53 -1.22 -13.07 -6.80
N PRO A 54 -1.94 -12.25 -7.58
CA PRO A 54 -2.67 -11.13 -7.04
C PRO A 54 -3.51 -11.66 -5.89
N GLU A 55 -3.22 -11.20 -4.66
CA GLU A 55 -4.08 -11.46 -3.52
C GLU A 55 -5.46 -11.08 -3.99
N GLY A 56 -6.33 -12.08 -4.01
CA GLY A 56 -7.62 -12.01 -4.67
C GLY A 56 -8.27 -10.69 -4.34
N GLU A 57 -8.85 -10.07 -5.38
CA GLU A 57 -9.89 -9.07 -5.19
C GLU A 57 -10.70 -9.50 -3.96
N PRO A 58 -10.84 -8.65 -2.91
CA PRO A 58 -11.74 -9.00 -1.83
C PRO A 58 -13.05 -9.37 -2.51
N PRO A 59 -13.65 -10.54 -2.21
CA PRO A 59 -14.88 -10.92 -2.90
C PRO A 59 -15.78 -9.70 -2.82
N GLU A 60 -16.20 -9.18 -3.98
CA GLU A 60 -17.23 -8.16 -4.00
C GLU A 60 -18.28 -8.62 -2.99
N PRO A 61 -18.68 -7.79 -2.01
CA PRO A 61 -19.78 -8.17 -1.15
C PRO A 61 -20.95 -8.38 -2.10
N GLY A 62 -21.15 -9.64 -2.51
CA GLY A 62 -22.27 -10.04 -3.33
C GLY A 62 -23.50 -9.51 -2.63
N PRO A 63 -24.51 -9.02 -3.38
CA PRO A 63 -25.68 -8.40 -2.78
C PRO A 63 -26.23 -9.41 -1.79
N SER A 64 -26.04 -9.13 -0.50
CA SER A 64 -26.56 -9.94 0.59
C SER A 64 -28.05 -9.81 0.44
N ALA A 65 -28.60 -10.81 -0.24
CA ALA A 65 -30.00 -10.93 -0.50
C ALA A 65 -30.73 -10.94 0.82
N ALA A 66 -31.85 -10.21 0.83
CA ALA A 66 -32.99 -10.42 1.71
C ALA A 66 -32.78 -10.10 3.20
N SER A 67 -33.10 -8.87 3.55
CA SER A 67 -34.08 -8.68 4.63
C SER A 67 -35.19 -7.76 4.11
N PRO A 68 -36.31 -8.30 3.63
CA PRO A 68 -37.54 -7.55 3.59
C PRO A 68 -38.21 -7.71 4.96
N GLU A 69 -38.33 -6.66 5.76
CA GLU A 69 -39.55 -6.50 6.55
C GLU A 69 -39.87 -5.03 6.86
N PRO A 70 -41.11 -4.58 6.60
CA PRO A 70 -41.59 -3.21 6.81
C PRO A 70 -42.10 -3.03 8.26
N GLU A 71 -42.22 -1.79 8.73
CA GLU A 71 -43.52 -1.18 9.07
C GLU A 71 -43.35 0.29 9.49
N PRO A 72 -44.34 1.15 9.18
CA PRO A 72 -44.34 2.57 9.50
C PRO A 72 -44.87 2.82 10.92
N GLU A 73 -44.20 3.64 11.71
CA GLU A 73 -44.83 4.29 12.86
C GLU A 73 -45.28 5.71 12.46
N PRO A 74 -46.60 5.98 12.41
CA PRO A 74 -47.11 7.32 12.28
C PRO A 74 -47.22 7.93 13.69
N GLU A 75 -46.51 9.01 13.97
CA GLU A 75 -46.97 9.91 15.03
C GLU A 75 -46.64 11.37 14.68
N ALA A 76 -47.67 12.07 14.18
CA ALA A 76 -47.80 13.51 14.35
C ALA A 76 -48.79 13.71 15.52
N PRO A 77 -48.64 14.76 16.35
CA PRO A 77 -49.21 16.05 15.95
C PRO A 77 -48.37 17.25 16.46
N PRO A 78 -48.90 18.49 16.55
CA PRO A 78 -48.59 19.63 15.69
C PRO A 78 -47.78 20.73 16.45
N PRO A 79 -47.54 21.92 15.87
CA PRO A 79 -46.53 22.86 16.39
C PRO A 79 -47.03 23.65 17.61
N GLU A 80 -46.10 24.04 18.48
CA GLU A 80 -46.33 25.06 19.50
C GLU A 80 -45.73 26.42 19.05
N ASP A 81 -46.47 27.49 19.37
CA ASP A 81 -46.41 28.89 18.92
C ASP A 81 -45.05 29.60 19.11
#